data_AF-A0A5F2AYF1-F1
#
_entry.id   AF-A0A5F2AYF1-F1
#
_cell.length_a   1.000
_cell.length_b   1.000
_cell.length_c   1.000
_cell.angle_alpha   90.00
_cell.angle_beta   90.00
_cell.angle_gamma   90.00
#
_symmetry.space_group_name_H-M   'P 1'
#
loop_
_entity.id
_entity.type
_entity.pdbx_description
1 polymer ?
#
loop_
_entity_poly.entity_id
_entity_poly.type
_entity_poly.pdbx_seq_one_letter_code
_entity_poly.pdbx_strand_id
1 'polypeptide(L)'
;MSDNQNSENSPESSELTRSPKNSFYPSNPTNDELEQKVEELKVAVSKIPALTSYFEQLSSLPWSEYEEILSKDYFKTFSFAKEEIDENGNPIDPKSADKFSIQEPKKILAEAQEKLGAESEAYHVLSIYTMNLITRTMGRAVSIATKKHFNS
;
A
#
# COMPACT_ATOMS: atom_id res chain seq x y z
N MET A 1 10.70 -56.77 6.25
CA MET A 1 11.82 -55.97 6.77
C MET A 1 12.38 -55.25 5.54
N SER A 2 11.96 -54.02 5.26
CA SER A 2 12.57 -52.78 5.81
C SER A 2 13.96 -52.59 5.17
N ASP A 3 14.35 -51.51 4.50
CA ASP A 3 13.77 -50.19 4.30
C ASP A 3 14.25 -49.57 2.98
N ASN A 4 13.42 -48.64 2.53
CA ASN A 4 13.69 -47.54 1.60
C ASN A 4 14.85 -46.67 2.12
N GLN A 5 15.74 -46.16 1.25
CA GLN A 5 16.11 -44.74 1.31
C GLN A 5 16.84 -44.25 0.05
N ASN A 6 16.10 -43.38 -0.62
CA ASN A 6 16.44 -42.46 -1.69
C ASN A 6 17.22 -41.26 -1.11
N SER A 7 18.20 -40.71 -1.83
CA SER A 7 18.55 -39.28 -1.78
C SER A 7 19.56 -38.95 -2.88
N GLU A 8 19.03 -38.69 -4.08
CA GLU A 8 19.70 -37.89 -5.09
C GLU A 8 19.95 -36.48 -4.54
N ASN A 9 21.23 -36.10 -4.43
CA ASN A 9 21.64 -34.71 -4.27
C ASN A 9 21.39 -33.98 -5.59
N SER A 10 20.19 -33.39 -5.72
CA SER A 10 19.91 -32.36 -6.71
C SER A 10 20.10 -31.00 -6.04
N PRO A 11 20.88 -30.07 -6.61
CA PRO A 11 21.06 -28.75 -6.01
C PRO A 11 19.73 -28.01 -6.07
N GLU A 12 19.22 -27.61 -4.90
CA GLU A 12 18.12 -26.66 -4.75
C GLU A 12 18.51 -25.36 -5.45
N SER A 13 18.15 -25.29 -6.73
CA SER A 13 18.26 -24.09 -7.54
C SER A 13 17.18 -23.14 -7.07
N SER A 14 17.63 -22.03 -6.51
CA SER A 14 16.88 -20.85 -6.08
C SER A 14 15.85 -20.39 -7.13
N GLU A 15 14.66 -21.02 -7.17
CA GLU A 15 13.51 -20.44 -7.86
C GLU A 15 12.78 -19.51 -6.89
N LEU A 16 13.43 -18.36 -6.65
CA LEU A 16 12.73 -17.11 -6.35
C LEU A 16 11.68 -16.93 -7.45
N THR A 17 10.43 -17.23 -7.10
CA THR A 17 9.29 -17.22 -8.01
C THR A 17 9.12 -15.84 -8.60
N ARG A 18 9.67 -15.69 -9.81
CA ARG A 18 9.32 -14.80 -10.92
C ARG A 18 8.38 -13.66 -10.52
N SER A 19 8.94 -12.47 -10.34
CA SER A 19 8.19 -11.23 -10.49
C SER A 19 7.41 -11.29 -11.80
N PRO A 20 6.10 -10.97 -11.82
CA PRO A 20 5.32 -10.94 -13.05
C PRO A 20 6.05 -10.10 -14.09
N LYS A 21 6.08 -10.55 -15.36
CA LYS A 21 6.79 -9.90 -16.47
C LYS A 21 6.38 -8.43 -16.74
N ASN A 22 5.40 -7.90 -16.01
CA ASN A 22 4.92 -6.51 -16.04
C ASN A 22 4.92 -5.83 -14.67
N SER A 23 5.58 -6.40 -13.65
CA SER A 23 5.67 -5.75 -12.34
C SER A 23 6.73 -4.66 -12.39
N PHE A 24 6.30 -3.40 -12.27
CA PHE A 24 7.23 -2.28 -12.11
C PHE A 24 8.04 -2.38 -10.81
N TYR A 25 7.53 -3.12 -9.80
CA TYR A 25 8.15 -3.24 -8.49
C TYR A 25 8.68 -4.66 -8.19
N PRO A 26 9.71 -4.78 -7.34
CA PRO A 26 9.93 -5.99 -6.57
C PRO A 26 8.73 -6.22 -5.63
N SER A 27 8.57 -7.44 -5.10
CA SER A 27 7.40 -7.81 -4.29
C SER A 27 7.14 -6.91 -3.06
N ASN A 28 8.14 -6.12 -2.65
CA ASN A 28 8.04 -5.06 -1.64
C ASN A 28 8.86 -3.83 -2.08
N PRO A 29 8.25 -2.80 -2.70
CA PRO A 29 8.98 -1.61 -3.09
C PRO A 29 9.41 -0.77 -1.88
N THR A 30 10.61 -0.21 -1.96
CA THR A 30 11.12 0.78 -1.02
C THR A 30 10.40 2.13 -1.18
N ASN A 31 10.47 2.99 -0.16
CA ASN A 31 9.90 4.34 -0.26
C ASN A 31 10.54 5.16 -1.38
N ASP A 32 11.83 5.00 -1.62
CA ASP A 32 12.55 5.75 -2.65
C ASP A 32 12.09 5.32 -4.06
N GLU A 33 11.88 4.01 -4.27
CA GLU A 33 11.29 3.49 -5.52
C GLU A 33 9.85 4.00 -5.74
N LEU A 34 9.05 4.06 -4.67
CA LEU A 34 7.69 4.61 -4.72
C LEU A 34 7.71 6.12 -5.02
N GLU A 35 8.64 6.88 -4.44
CA GLU A 35 8.80 8.32 -4.69
C GLU A 35 9.14 8.60 -6.16
N GLN A 36 10.16 7.90 -6.67
CA GLN A 36 10.56 8.01 -8.06
C GLN A 36 9.38 7.70 -8.98
N LYS A 37 8.63 6.63 -8.69
CA LYS A 37 7.52 6.24 -9.54
C LYS A 37 6.37 7.23 -9.51
N VAL A 38 6.06 7.80 -8.35
CA VAL A 38 5.06 8.86 -8.23
C VAL A 38 5.44 10.06 -9.09
N GLU A 39 6.70 10.49 -9.08
CA GLU A 39 7.16 11.60 -9.92
C GLU A 39 7.13 11.27 -11.43
N GLU A 40 7.50 10.05 -11.84
CA GLU A 40 7.34 9.61 -13.24
C GLU A 40 5.87 9.64 -13.69
N LEU A 41 4.97 9.10 -12.87
CA LEU A 41 3.54 9.02 -13.18
C LEU A 41 2.88 10.40 -13.14
N LYS A 42 3.32 11.29 -12.27
CA LYS A 42 2.87 12.69 -12.22
C LYS A 42 3.12 13.39 -13.55
N VAL A 43 4.29 13.20 -14.15
CA VAL A 43 4.61 13.74 -15.49
C VAL A 43 3.74 13.11 -16.57
N ALA A 44 3.43 11.81 -16.47
CA ALA A 44 2.54 11.14 -17.41
C ALA A 44 1.10 11.67 -17.33
N VAL A 45 0.56 11.81 -16.11
CA VAL A 45 -0.79 12.32 -15.85
C VAL A 45 -0.90 13.78 -16.30
N SER A 46 0.10 14.63 -16.01
CA SER A 46 0.06 16.06 -16.36
C SER A 46 0.04 16.32 -17.87
N LYS A 47 0.40 15.33 -18.70
CA LYS A 47 0.37 15.42 -20.16
C LYS A 47 -0.99 15.11 -20.78
N ILE A 48 -1.94 14.58 -20.00
CA ILE A 48 -3.25 14.17 -20.49
C ILE A 48 -4.29 15.21 -20.05
N PRO A 49 -4.78 16.09 -20.95
CA PRO A 49 -5.68 17.19 -20.56
C PRO A 49 -6.99 16.74 -19.91
N ALA A 50 -7.49 15.55 -20.27
CA ALA A 50 -8.68 14.97 -19.65
C ALA A 50 -8.50 14.64 -18.16
N LEU A 51 -7.25 14.53 -17.68
CA LEU A 51 -6.94 14.22 -16.29
C LEU A 51 -6.67 15.44 -15.42
N THR A 52 -6.58 16.65 -15.98
CA THR A 52 -6.17 17.86 -15.26
C THR A 52 -6.95 18.09 -13.97
N SER A 53 -8.29 18.03 -14.03
CA SER A 53 -9.13 18.25 -12.84
C SER A 53 -8.92 17.18 -11.77
N TYR A 54 -8.78 15.90 -12.15
CA TYR A 54 -8.52 14.82 -11.19
C TYR A 54 -7.13 14.91 -10.59
N PHE A 55 -6.14 15.32 -11.39
CA PHE A 55 -4.78 15.53 -10.96
C PHE A 55 -4.68 16.67 -9.94
N GLU A 56 -5.38 17.79 -10.16
CA GLU A 56 -5.48 18.89 -9.22
C GLU A 56 -6.14 18.45 -7.90
N GLN A 57 -7.25 17.72 -7.97
CA GLN A 57 -7.93 17.18 -6.79
C GLN A 57 -7.01 16.27 -5.98
N LEU A 58 -6.35 15.30 -6.63
CA LEU A 58 -5.40 14.40 -5.96
C LEU A 58 -4.22 15.16 -5.36
N SER A 59 -3.69 16.17 -6.05
CA SER A 59 -2.56 16.98 -5.57
C SER A 59 -2.94 17.87 -4.39
N SER A 60 -4.22 18.25 -4.27
CA SER A 60 -4.75 19.05 -3.17
C SER A 60 -5.05 18.27 -1.89
N LEU A 61 -5.05 16.93 -1.96
CA LEU A 61 -5.30 16.11 -0.78
C LEU A 61 -4.20 16.29 0.27
N PRO A 62 -4.54 16.26 1.57
CA PRO A 62 -3.60 16.48 2.66
C PRO A 62 -2.78 15.21 2.94
N TRP A 63 -1.95 14.79 1.97
CA TRP A 63 -1.21 13.53 2.03
C TRP A 63 -0.35 13.41 3.30
N SER A 64 0.30 14.48 3.74
CA SER A 64 1.10 14.48 4.98
C SER A 64 0.24 14.28 6.23
N GLU A 65 -0.99 14.77 6.26
CA GLU A 65 -1.92 14.49 7.38
C GLU A 65 -2.35 13.03 7.36
N TYR A 66 -2.60 12.46 6.17
CA TYR A 66 -2.89 11.03 6.04
C TYR A 66 -1.72 10.16 6.52
N GLU A 67 -0.48 10.51 6.16
CA GLU A 67 0.74 9.85 6.63
C GLU A 67 0.80 9.85 8.18
N GLU A 68 0.53 11.01 8.80
CA GLU A 68 0.55 11.17 10.25
C GLU A 68 -0.58 10.40 10.96
N ILE A 69 -1.81 10.47 10.46
CA ILE A 69 -2.95 9.73 11.02
C ILE A 69 -2.72 8.23 10.91
N LEU A 70 -2.33 7.74 9.72
CA LEU A 70 -2.02 6.33 9.52
C LEU A 70 -0.87 5.86 10.40
N SER A 71 0.14 6.70 10.64
CA SER A 71 1.28 6.35 11.51
C SER A 71 0.83 6.09 12.96
N LYS A 72 -0.16 6.84 13.45
CA LYS A 72 -0.74 6.65 14.79
C LYS A 72 -1.52 5.35 14.89
N ASP A 73 -2.19 4.98 13.80
CA ASP A 73 -3.02 3.76 13.76
C ASP A 73 -2.21 2.50 13.47
N TYR A 74 -1.00 2.63 12.90
CA TYR A 74 -0.12 1.50 12.61
C TYR A 74 0.13 0.65 13.87
N PHE A 75 0.65 1.25 14.95
CA PHE A 75 0.87 0.50 16.18
C PHE A 75 -0.39 0.26 17.00
N LYS A 76 -1.53 0.91 16.75
CA LYS A 76 -2.79 0.50 17.39
C LYS A 76 -3.35 -0.76 16.73
N THR A 77 -3.18 -0.89 15.42
CA THR A 77 -3.70 -1.99 14.61
C THR A 77 -2.75 -3.20 14.64
N PHE A 78 -1.44 -2.95 14.63
CA PHE A 78 -0.38 -3.94 14.79
C PHE A 78 0.25 -3.89 16.18
N SER A 79 -0.47 -3.29 17.13
CA SER A 79 -0.21 -3.53 18.54
C SER A 79 -0.13 -5.03 18.69
N PHE A 80 1.07 -5.54 18.90
CA PHE A 80 1.30 -6.79 19.62
C PHE A 80 0.76 -6.69 21.06
N ALA A 81 -0.10 -5.71 21.36
CA ALA A 81 -0.71 -5.46 22.63
C ALA A 81 -1.56 -6.68 22.93
N LYS A 82 -1.00 -7.48 23.84
CA LYS A 82 -1.66 -8.18 24.93
C LYS A 82 -3.13 -8.41 24.59
N GLU A 83 -3.47 -9.67 24.31
CA GLU A 83 -4.81 -10.17 24.59
C GLU A 83 -5.22 -9.56 25.93
N GLU A 84 -6.10 -8.55 25.90
CA GLU A 84 -6.74 -8.09 27.11
C GLU A 84 -7.68 -9.23 27.45
N ILE A 85 -7.26 -10.06 28.39
CA ILE A 85 -8.03 -11.21 28.80
C ILE A 85 -9.08 -10.70 29.78
N ASP A 86 -10.35 -10.99 29.52
CA ASP A 86 -11.42 -10.67 30.47
C ASP A 86 -11.24 -11.46 31.78
N GLU A 87 -12.03 -11.13 32.80
CA GLU A 87 -12.02 -11.81 34.09
C GLU A 87 -12.29 -13.34 33.99
N ASN A 88 -12.75 -13.81 32.83
CA ASN A 88 -13.09 -15.19 32.52
C ASN A 88 -12.07 -15.91 31.62
N GLY A 89 -10.94 -15.28 31.28
CA GLY A 89 -9.92 -15.92 30.45
C GLY A 89 -10.12 -15.78 28.94
N ASN A 90 -11.10 -14.99 28.48
CA ASN A 90 -11.38 -14.81 27.05
C ASN A 90 -10.65 -13.59 26.48
N PRO A 91 -10.11 -13.67 25.25
CA PRO A 91 -9.63 -12.49 24.54
C PRO A 91 -10.76 -11.46 24.40
N ILE A 92 -10.58 -10.28 24.98
CA ILE A 92 -11.42 -9.12 24.71
C ILE A 92 -11.07 -8.69 23.29
N ASP A 93 -11.96 -9.00 22.35
CA ASP A 93 -11.90 -8.46 21.00
C ASP A 93 -12.00 -6.93 21.12
N PRO A 94 -10.95 -6.15 20.80
CA PRO A 94 -11.01 -4.71 20.93
C PRO A 94 -12.12 -4.23 19.99
N LYS A 95 -13.27 -3.86 20.58
CA LYS A 95 -14.44 -3.27 19.91
C LYS A 95 -13.95 -2.41 18.75
N SER A 96 -14.28 -2.85 17.52
CA SER A 96 -14.03 -2.19 16.24
C SER A 96 -13.56 -0.75 16.38
N ALA A 97 -12.25 -0.56 16.65
CA ALA A 97 -11.68 0.76 16.58
C ALA A 97 -11.84 1.18 15.12
N ASP A 98 -12.59 2.24 14.85
CA ASP A 98 -12.79 2.79 13.51
C ASP A 98 -11.41 3.00 12.87
N LYS A 99 -10.97 2.05 12.04
CA LYS A 99 -9.66 2.10 11.40
C LYS A 99 -9.72 3.23 10.39
N PHE A 100 -8.84 4.22 10.53
CA PHE A 100 -8.74 5.27 9.54
C PHE A 100 -8.46 4.66 8.16
N SER A 101 -9.23 5.08 7.16
CA SER A 101 -9.10 4.62 5.79
C SER A 101 -9.09 5.82 4.87
N ILE A 102 -8.11 5.89 3.96
CA ILE A 102 -8.06 6.97 2.97
C ILE A 102 -9.12 6.68 1.88
N GLN A 103 -10.18 7.49 1.85
CA GLN A 103 -11.35 7.27 0.98
C GLN A 103 -11.41 8.27 -0.16
N GLU A 104 -10.91 9.48 0.02
CA GLU A 104 -10.97 10.59 -0.94
C GLU A 104 -10.31 10.23 -2.28
N PRO A 105 -9.09 9.66 -2.36
CA PRO A 105 -8.50 9.24 -3.62
C PRO A 105 -9.34 8.18 -4.35
N LYS A 106 -10.01 7.29 -3.60
CA LYS A 106 -10.89 6.26 -4.17
C LYS A 106 -12.16 6.86 -4.77
N LYS A 107 -12.72 7.90 -4.12
CA LYS A 107 -13.86 8.66 -4.65
C LYS A 107 -13.48 9.35 -5.96
N ILE A 108 -12.33 10.02 -5.99
CA ILE A 108 -11.80 10.67 -7.21
C ILE A 108 -11.63 9.65 -8.34
N LEU A 109 -11.08 8.45 -8.04
CA LEU A 109 -10.98 7.37 -9.03
C LEU A 109 -12.35 6.87 -9.51
N ALA A 110 -13.31 6.68 -8.62
CA ALA A 110 -14.66 6.23 -8.99
C ALA A 110 -15.33 7.24 -9.95
N GLU A 111 -15.23 8.53 -9.65
CA GLU A 111 -15.73 9.59 -10.54
C GLU A 111 -14.99 9.65 -11.88
N ALA A 112 -13.68 9.41 -11.89
CA ALA A 112 -12.90 9.32 -13.12
C ALA A 112 -13.30 8.10 -13.96
N GLN A 113 -13.55 6.96 -13.32
CA GLN A 113 -14.00 5.75 -13.98
C GLN A 113 -15.37 5.94 -14.63
N GLU A 114 -16.29 6.62 -13.95
CA GLU A 114 -17.63 6.91 -14.47
C GLU A 114 -17.58 7.82 -15.70
N LYS A 115 -16.75 8.88 -15.68
CA LYS A 115 -16.70 9.86 -16.78
C LYS A 115 -15.83 9.44 -17.96
N LEU A 116 -14.70 8.77 -17.69
CA LEU A 116 -13.73 8.40 -18.73
C LEU A 116 -13.95 6.98 -19.25
N GLY A 117 -14.58 6.11 -18.46
CA GLY A 117 -14.75 4.69 -18.74
C GLY A 117 -13.58 3.85 -18.21
N ALA A 118 -13.89 2.64 -17.72
CA ALA A 118 -12.89 1.73 -17.15
C ALA A 118 -11.81 1.27 -18.15
N GLU A 119 -12.16 1.18 -19.44
CA GLU A 119 -11.25 0.78 -20.52
C GLU A 119 -10.44 1.95 -21.08
N SER A 120 -10.60 3.17 -20.55
CA SER A 120 -9.87 4.34 -21.02
C SER A 120 -8.40 4.28 -20.60
N GLU A 121 -7.49 4.50 -21.55
CA GLU A 121 -6.06 4.63 -21.28
C GLU A 121 -5.79 5.76 -20.27
N ALA A 122 -6.51 6.88 -20.38
CA ALA A 122 -6.41 7.99 -19.44
C ALA A 122 -6.81 7.56 -18.02
N TYR A 123 -7.91 6.80 -17.88
CA TYR A 123 -8.32 6.26 -16.60
C TYR A 123 -7.27 5.29 -16.04
N HIS A 124 -6.71 4.41 -16.88
CA HIS A 124 -5.68 3.46 -16.47
C HIS A 124 -4.44 4.18 -15.90
N VAL A 125 -3.95 5.21 -16.59
CA VAL A 125 -2.82 6.03 -16.14
C VAL A 125 -3.13 6.72 -14.81
N LEU A 126 -4.32 7.30 -14.66
CA LEU A 126 -4.75 7.92 -13.40
C LEU A 126 -4.87 6.92 -12.24
N SER A 127 -5.41 5.72 -12.52
CA SER A 127 -5.56 4.63 -11.56
C SER A 127 -4.21 4.18 -11.02
N ILE A 128 -3.25 3.94 -11.91
CA ILE A 128 -1.88 3.59 -11.52
C ILE A 128 -1.27 4.71 -10.67
N TYR A 129 -1.37 5.97 -11.09
CA TYR A 129 -0.86 7.10 -10.33
C TYR A 129 -1.45 7.18 -8.92
N THR A 130 -2.77 7.07 -8.80
CA THR A 130 -3.47 7.18 -7.52
C THR A 130 -3.13 6.03 -6.58
N MET A 131 -3.05 4.80 -7.09
CA MET A 131 -2.66 3.64 -6.26
C MET A 131 -1.22 3.80 -5.75
N ASN A 132 -0.31 4.33 -6.57
CA ASN A 132 1.06 4.61 -6.14
C ASN A 132 1.14 5.72 -5.09
N LEU A 133 0.32 6.77 -5.19
CA LEU A 133 0.20 7.77 -4.14
C LEU A 133 -0.26 7.16 -2.81
N ILE A 134 -1.29 6.30 -2.84
CA ILE A 134 -1.78 5.59 -1.64
C ILE A 134 -0.67 4.71 -1.05
N THR A 135 0.00 3.90 -1.86
CA THR A 135 1.06 3.00 -1.40
C THR A 135 2.24 3.78 -0.80
N ARG A 136 2.68 4.86 -1.45
CA ARG A 136 3.72 5.77 -0.91
C ARG A 136 3.30 6.34 0.44
N THR A 137 2.05 6.79 0.56
CA THR A 137 1.50 7.36 1.79
C THR A 137 1.50 6.32 2.92
N MET A 138 1.11 5.08 2.63
CA MET A 138 1.18 3.97 3.60
C MET A 138 2.64 3.67 3.99
N GLY A 139 3.57 3.57 3.04
CA GLY A 139 4.99 3.31 3.31
C GLY A 139 5.65 4.39 4.17
N ARG A 140 5.33 5.66 3.90
CA ARG A 140 5.75 6.80 4.72
C ARG A 140 5.13 6.76 6.12
N ALA A 141 3.85 6.43 6.25
CA ALA A 141 3.20 6.28 7.55
C ALA A 141 3.88 5.21 8.43
N VAL A 142 4.24 4.06 7.85
CA VAL A 142 5.02 3.01 8.54
C VAL A 142 6.39 3.54 8.97
N SER A 143 7.06 4.31 8.10
CA SER A 143 8.36 4.90 8.39
C SER A 143 8.31 5.95 9.49
N ILE A 144 7.24 6.77 9.53
CA ILE A 144 6.98 7.72 10.61
C ILE A 144 6.73 6.98 11.93
N ALA A 145 5.88 5.95 11.90
CA ALA A 145 5.54 5.17 13.08
C ALA A 145 6.80 4.54 13.70
N THR A 146 7.58 3.82 12.89
CA THR A 146 8.82 3.17 13.33
C THR A 146 9.84 4.17 13.89
N LYS A 147 10.08 5.29 13.20
CA LYS A 147 10.97 6.35 13.71
C LYS A 147 10.50 6.90 15.07
N LYS A 148 9.21 7.16 15.25
CA LYS A 148 8.66 7.63 16.53
C LYS A 148 8.83 6.59 17.62
N HIS A 149 8.60 5.31 17.32
CA HIS A 149 8.70 4.23 18.31
C HIS A 149 10.14 3.96 18.78
N PHE A 150 11.12 3.99 17.86
CA PHE A 150 12.52 3.66 18.20
C PHE A 150 13.36 4.87 18.66
N ASN A 151 12.89 6.11 18.44
CA ASN A 151 13.56 7.33 18.88
C ASN A 151 12.85 8.06 20.04
N SER A 152 11.80 7.46 20.63
CA SER A 152 11.18 7.94 21.88
C SER A 152 11.80 7.25 23.09
#